data_AF-A0A968XGN5-F1
#
_entry.id   AF-A0A968XGN5-F1
#
_cell.length_a   1.000
_cell.length_b   1.000
_cell.length_c   1.000
_cell.angle_alpha   90.00
_cell.angle_beta   90.00
_cell.angle_gamma   90.00
#
_symmetry.space_group_name_H-M   'P 1'
#
loop_
_entity.id
_entity.type
_entity.pdbx_description
1 polymer ?
#
loop_
_entity_poly.entity_id
_entity_poly.type
_entity_poly.pdbx_seq_one_letter_code
_entity_poly.pdbx_strand_id
1 'polypeptide(L)'
;MTKEAPILFLYNHDAAHQVAHSAGILGELALRCKNRPVIAAYGSAAIKAQICKLLSPEQITALQWLDLTLPIWTGWMLAPLNRFVPARRIMRLYWARKMLRSMAMIVSTERTCLMLKRGWRSGICPVFAYIPHGSGDRNVAMHPALKDFDLFLLSGQKVVDQIVGAGITVAEKCRIIGYPKFDILRGRSPEKYFSNDNPVFLFNPHFDPHMSSWYKEGEAILEYFYHHPEYNLIFAPHVMLFYKNCIFLPNIKSQNSAQI
;
A
#
# COMPACT_ATOMS: atom_id res chain seq x y z
N MET A 1 -21.69 -29.48 -2.73
CA MET A 1 -20.28 -29.28 -2.32
C MET A 1 -20.26 -28.25 -1.20
N THR A 2 -19.74 -28.61 -0.03
CA THR A 2 -19.55 -27.67 1.08
C THR A 2 -18.40 -26.72 0.75
N LYS A 3 -18.65 -25.42 0.79
CA LYS A 3 -17.61 -24.41 0.53
C LYS A 3 -16.56 -24.47 1.64
N GLU A 4 -15.28 -24.47 1.26
CA GLU A 4 -14.17 -24.41 2.22
C GLU A 4 -14.15 -23.07 2.97
N ALA A 5 -13.44 -23.03 4.10
CA ALA A 5 -13.31 -21.79 4.88
C ALA A 5 -12.71 -20.64 4.01
N PRO A 6 -13.25 -19.41 4.07
CA PRO A 6 -12.91 -18.36 3.12
C PRO A 6 -11.47 -17.81 3.25
N ILE A 7 -10.97 -17.21 2.17
CA ILE A 7 -9.79 -16.34 2.20
C ILE A 7 -10.25 -14.90 2.28
N LEU A 8 -9.75 -14.14 3.24
CA LEU A 8 -10.14 -12.75 3.47
C LEU A 8 -8.98 -11.81 3.16
N PHE A 9 -9.24 -10.80 2.33
CA PHE A 9 -8.36 -9.65 2.13
C PHE A 9 -8.84 -8.49 3.00
N LEU A 10 -7.98 -8.04 3.91
CA LEU A 10 -8.32 -7.08 4.95
C LEU A 10 -7.82 -5.67 4.58
N TYR A 11 -8.74 -4.76 4.28
CA TYR A 11 -8.48 -3.35 4.04
C TYR A 11 -8.91 -2.51 5.25
N ASN A 12 -8.16 -2.64 6.35
CA ASN A 12 -8.48 -2.01 7.64
C ASN A 12 -7.91 -0.58 7.79
N HIS A 13 -6.90 -0.22 6.99
CA HIS A 13 -6.30 1.11 7.01
C HIS A 13 -7.19 2.15 6.33
N ASP A 14 -7.27 3.36 6.88
CA ASP A 14 -8.13 4.42 6.33
C ASP A 14 -7.60 5.05 5.03
N ALA A 15 -6.51 4.53 4.46
CA ALA A 15 -5.87 5.11 3.29
C ALA A 15 -6.09 4.22 2.07
N ALA A 16 -6.83 4.73 1.08
CA ALA A 16 -7.26 3.96 -0.09
C ALA A 16 -6.10 3.47 -0.97
N HIS A 17 -4.91 4.09 -0.90
CA HIS A 17 -3.75 3.67 -1.71
C HIS A 17 -3.31 2.23 -1.40
N GLN A 18 -3.64 1.69 -0.22
CA GLN A 18 -3.29 0.32 0.15
C GLN A 18 -3.99 -0.73 -0.73
N VAL A 19 -5.12 -0.37 -1.36
CA VAL A 19 -5.91 -1.29 -2.19
C VAL A 19 -5.11 -1.82 -3.38
N ALA A 20 -4.30 -0.97 -4.02
CA ALA A 20 -3.50 -1.34 -5.17
C ALA A 20 -2.41 -2.40 -4.88
N HIS A 21 -2.12 -2.68 -3.60
CA HIS A 21 -1.11 -3.67 -3.22
C HIS A 21 -1.64 -5.11 -3.19
N SER A 22 -2.96 -5.31 -3.25
CA SER A 22 -3.53 -6.66 -3.19
C SER A 22 -4.79 -6.86 -4.02
N ALA A 23 -5.37 -5.80 -4.60
CA ALA A 23 -6.60 -5.89 -5.38
C ALA A 23 -6.48 -6.86 -6.56
N GLY A 24 -5.38 -6.82 -7.32
CA GLY A 24 -5.16 -7.75 -8.44
C GLY A 24 -5.23 -9.21 -8.01
N ILE A 25 -4.53 -9.55 -6.92
CA ILE A 25 -4.54 -10.90 -6.31
C ILE A 25 -5.93 -11.27 -5.81
N LEU A 26 -6.62 -10.34 -5.13
CA LEU A 26 -8.00 -10.52 -4.64
C LEU A 26 -8.96 -10.89 -5.79
N GLY A 27 -8.94 -10.13 -6.88
CA GLY A 27 -9.81 -10.35 -8.04
C GLY A 27 -9.51 -11.67 -8.75
N GLU A 28 -8.23 -11.96 -9.01
CA GLU A 28 -7.84 -13.22 -9.67
C GLU A 28 -8.16 -14.45 -8.82
N LEU A 29 -7.95 -14.40 -7.50
CA LEU A 29 -8.33 -15.50 -6.61
C LEU A 29 -9.84 -15.72 -6.61
N ALA A 30 -10.64 -14.64 -6.59
CA ALA A 30 -12.09 -14.75 -6.63
C ALA A 30 -12.59 -15.46 -7.88
N LEU A 31 -11.99 -15.19 -9.04
CA LEU A 31 -12.32 -15.86 -10.31
C LEU A 31 -11.89 -17.33 -10.35
N ARG A 32 -10.65 -17.61 -9.91
CA ARG A 32 -10.02 -18.92 -10.09
C ARG A 32 -10.41 -19.93 -9.00
N CYS A 33 -10.61 -19.49 -7.77
CA CYS A 33 -10.87 -20.36 -6.63
C CYS A 33 -12.37 -20.58 -6.35
N LYS A 34 -13.09 -21.19 -7.29
CA LYS A 34 -14.56 -21.38 -7.18
C LYS A 34 -15.02 -22.18 -5.94
N ASN A 35 -14.17 -23.07 -5.42
CA ASN A 35 -14.48 -23.93 -4.27
C ASN A 35 -14.25 -23.26 -2.91
N ARG A 36 -13.58 -22.10 -2.88
CA ARG A 36 -13.25 -21.38 -1.66
C ARG A 36 -13.63 -19.90 -1.80
N PRO A 37 -14.59 -19.40 -1.00
CA PRO A 37 -15.00 -18.00 -1.09
C PRO A 37 -13.83 -17.05 -0.83
N VAL A 38 -13.80 -15.96 -1.59
CA VAL A 38 -12.85 -14.87 -1.40
C VAL A 38 -13.61 -13.63 -0.95
N ILE A 39 -13.21 -13.09 0.20
CA ILE A 39 -13.89 -11.99 0.88
C ILE A 39 -13.02 -10.73 0.82
N ALA A 40 -13.60 -9.63 0.36
CA ALA A 40 -13.05 -8.30 0.51
C ALA A 40 -13.64 -7.61 1.75
N ALA A 41 -12.83 -7.45 2.80
CA ALA A 41 -13.23 -6.78 4.03
C ALA A 41 -12.74 -5.33 4.05
N TYR A 42 -13.64 -4.35 4.18
CA TYR A 42 -13.30 -2.93 4.02
C TYR A 42 -13.81 -2.06 5.18
N GLY A 43 -13.01 -1.08 5.60
CA GLY A 43 -13.35 -0.17 6.71
C GLY A 43 -14.09 1.11 6.33
N SER A 44 -14.28 1.39 5.02
CA SER A 44 -14.95 2.59 4.51
C SER A 44 -15.51 2.41 3.10
N ALA A 45 -16.53 3.19 2.74
CA ALA A 45 -17.08 3.22 1.39
C ALA A 45 -16.04 3.64 0.33
N ALA A 46 -15.11 4.54 0.68
CA ALA A 46 -14.02 4.95 -0.20
C ALA A 46 -13.08 3.79 -0.56
N ILE A 47 -12.79 2.90 0.40
CA ILE A 47 -11.99 1.70 0.14
C ILE A 47 -12.74 0.75 -0.79
N LYS A 48 -14.04 0.50 -0.54
CA LYS A 48 -14.86 -0.34 -1.41
C LYS A 48 -14.89 0.20 -2.85
N ALA A 49 -15.13 1.51 -3.00
CA ALA A 49 -15.13 2.17 -4.30
C ALA A 49 -13.77 2.02 -5.01
N GLN A 50 -12.66 2.13 -4.28
CA GLN A 50 -11.33 1.93 -4.85
C GLN A 50 -11.07 0.49 -5.28
N ILE A 51 -11.59 -0.52 -4.54
CA ILE A 51 -11.52 -1.93 -4.97
C ILE A 51 -12.30 -2.10 -6.28
N CYS A 52 -13.55 -1.61 -6.34
CA CYS A 52 -14.36 -1.71 -7.55
C CYS A 52 -13.73 -0.99 -8.75
N LYS A 53 -13.02 0.12 -8.53
CA LYS A 53 -12.31 0.85 -9.59
C LYS A 53 -11.17 0.03 -10.21
N LEU A 54 -10.55 -0.87 -9.45
CA LEU A 54 -9.36 -1.62 -9.85
C LEU A 54 -9.67 -3.03 -10.38
N LEU A 55 -10.92 -3.47 -10.30
CA LEU A 55 -11.36 -4.81 -10.67
C LEU A 55 -12.34 -4.77 -11.83
N SER A 56 -12.33 -5.83 -12.63
CA SER A 56 -13.35 -6.07 -13.67
C SER A 56 -14.71 -6.39 -13.03
N PRO A 57 -15.83 -6.17 -13.75
CA PRO A 57 -17.16 -6.56 -13.30
C PRO A 57 -17.26 -8.04 -12.88
N GLU A 58 -16.61 -8.93 -13.62
CA GLU A 58 -16.60 -10.37 -13.36
C GLU A 58 -15.90 -10.69 -12.04
N GLN A 59 -14.76 -10.04 -11.77
CA GLN A 59 -14.04 -10.17 -10.49
C GLN A 59 -14.89 -9.65 -9.33
N ILE A 60 -15.58 -8.51 -9.51
CA ILE A 60 -16.46 -7.90 -8.50
C ILE A 60 -17.62 -8.84 -8.15
N THR A 61 -18.25 -9.45 -9.14
CA THR A 61 -19.37 -10.39 -8.94
C THR A 61 -18.92 -11.69 -8.28
N ALA A 62 -17.68 -12.14 -8.51
CA ALA A 62 -17.12 -13.32 -7.85
C ALA A 62 -16.78 -13.10 -6.37
N LEU A 63 -16.65 -11.83 -5.93
CA LEU A 63 -16.29 -11.48 -4.56
C LEU A 63 -17.45 -11.52 -3.59
N GLN A 64 -17.14 -11.92 -2.36
CA GLN A 64 -17.98 -11.66 -1.20
C GLN A 64 -17.48 -10.42 -0.46
N TRP A 65 -18.40 -9.69 0.17
CA TRP A 65 -18.11 -8.41 0.80
C TRP A 65 -18.33 -8.50 2.30
N LEU A 66 -17.39 -7.98 3.07
CA LEU A 66 -17.53 -7.81 4.51
C LEU A 66 -17.35 -6.34 4.89
N ASP A 67 -18.44 -5.71 5.30
CA ASP A 67 -18.43 -4.32 5.75
C ASP A 67 -17.92 -4.24 7.20
N LEU A 68 -16.80 -3.51 7.39
CA LEU A 68 -16.20 -3.22 8.67
C LEU A 68 -16.35 -1.74 9.05
N THR A 69 -17.26 -1.01 8.42
CA THR A 69 -17.53 0.39 8.78
C THR A 69 -18.01 0.48 10.22
N LEU A 70 -17.46 1.46 10.95
CA LEU A 70 -17.94 1.77 12.30
C LEU A 70 -19.06 2.82 12.19
N PRO A 71 -20.08 2.79 13.07
CA PRO A 71 -21.07 3.84 13.16
C PRO A 71 -20.43 5.22 13.32
N ILE A 72 -21.03 6.24 12.71
CA ILE A 72 -20.49 7.61 12.66
C ILE A 72 -20.15 8.17 14.05
N TRP A 73 -20.97 7.85 15.06
CA TRP A 73 -20.77 8.29 16.45
C TRP A 73 -19.45 7.80 17.07
N THR A 74 -18.96 6.62 16.68
CA THR A 74 -17.64 6.11 17.12
C THR A 74 -16.50 7.00 16.63
N GLY A 75 -16.69 7.69 15.51
CA GLY A 75 -15.72 8.62 14.95
C GLY A 75 -15.45 9.81 15.87
N TRP A 76 -16.48 10.29 16.57
CA TRP A 76 -16.42 11.39 17.53
C TRP A 76 -15.79 10.95 18.85
N MET A 77 -16.19 9.80 19.37
CA MET A 77 -15.64 9.27 20.63
C MET A 77 -14.16 8.89 20.52
N LEU A 78 -13.74 8.36 19.37
CA LEU A 78 -12.37 7.91 19.16
C LEU A 78 -11.45 8.97 18.59
N ALA A 79 -11.95 10.12 18.14
CA ALA A 79 -11.15 11.20 17.56
C ALA A 79 -9.93 11.60 18.42
N PRO A 80 -10.05 11.84 19.75
CA PRO A 80 -8.90 12.18 20.58
C PRO A 80 -7.92 11.02 20.73
N LEU A 81 -8.41 9.78 20.77
CA LEU A 81 -7.58 8.57 20.95
C LEU A 81 -6.85 8.16 19.67
N ASN A 82 -7.45 8.44 18.50
CA ASN A 82 -6.90 8.11 17.18
C ASN A 82 -5.61 8.89 16.87
N ARG A 83 -5.35 9.98 17.61
CA ARG A 83 -4.11 10.77 17.55
C ARG A 83 -2.91 10.02 18.16
N PHE A 84 -3.15 9.06 19.05
CA PHE A 84 -2.11 8.37 19.80
C PHE A 84 -2.05 6.86 19.50
N VAL A 85 -3.19 6.24 19.18
CA VAL A 85 -3.31 4.80 18.89
C VAL A 85 -4.27 4.64 17.71
N PRO A 86 -4.11 3.67 16.79
CA PRO A 86 -5.05 3.43 15.69
C PRO A 86 -6.39 2.83 16.19
N ALA A 87 -7.11 3.53 17.06
CA ALA A 87 -8.26 3.05 17.81
C ALA A 87 -9.41 2.58 16.91
N ARG A 88 -9.65 3.30 15.80
CA ARG A 88 -10.67 2.88 14.80
C ARG A 88 -10.34 1.53 14.20
N ARG A 89 -9.08 1.30 13.82
CA ARG A 89 -8.61 0.03 13.24
C ARG A 89 -8.74 -1.11 14.23
N ILE A 90 -8.40 -0.87 15.49
CA ILE A 90 -8.51 -1.87 16.55
C ILE A 90 -9.98 -2.23 16.80
N MET A 91 -10.87 -1.23 16.85
CA MET A 91 -12.30 -1.45 17.11
C MET A 91 -12.97 -2.25 15.99
N ARG A 92 -12.65 -1.96 14.72
CA ARG A 92 -13.12 -2.76 13.56
C ARG A 92 -12.75 -4.23 13.72
N LEU A 93 -11.48 -4.50 14.03
CA LEU A 93 -10.99 -5.87 14.24
C LEU A 93 -11.66 -6.54 15.44
N TYR A 94 -11.81 -5.82 16.55
CA TYR A 94 -12.42 -6.34 17.77
C TYR A 94 -13.87 -6.78 17.54
N TRP A 95 -14.67 -5.98 16.81
CA TRP A 95 -16.06 -6.31 16.50
C TRP A 95 -16.18 -7.47 15.51
N ALA A 96 -15.34 -7.50 14.47
CA ALA A 96 -15.36 -8.58 13.49
C ALA A 96 -14.63 -9.86 13.95
N ARG A 97 -14.01 -9.87 15.14
CA ARG A 97 -13.08 -10.93 15.58
C ARG A 97 -13.63 -12.36 15.45
N LYS A 98 -14.92 -12.57 15.73
CA LYS A 98 -15.53 -13.90 15.67
C LYS A 98 -15.62 -14.40 14.23
N MET A 99 -16.00 -13.51 13.31
CA MET A 99 -16.07 -13.81 11.87
C MET A 99 -14.67 -13.95 11.27
N LEU A 100 -13.74 -13.04 11.60
CA LEU A 100 -12.36 -13.11 11.11
C LEU A 100 -11.67 -14.42 11.55
N ARG A 101 -12.03 -14.96 12.70
CA ARG A 101 -11.48 -16.22 13.21
C ARG A 101 -11.91 -17.44 12.40
N SER A 102 -13.05 -17.40 11.71
CA SER A 102 -13.55 -18.53 10.91
C SER A 102 -12.98 -18.57 9.48
N MET A 103 -12.04 -17.69 9.16
CA MET A 103 -11.36 -17.68 7.86
C MET A 103 -10.29 -18.77 7.80
N ALA A 104 -9.98 -19.24 6.60
CA ALA A 104 -8.78 -20.05 6.37
C ALA A 104 -7.52 -19.18 6.41
N MET A 105 -7.61 -17.97 5.85
CA MET A 105 -6.48 -17.04 5.74
C MET A 105 -6.96 -15.59 5.80
N ILE A 106 -6.17 -14.75 6.46
CA ILE A 106 -6.30 -13.29 6.44
C ILE A 106 -5.07 -12.71 5.74
N VAL A 107 -5.28 -12.11 4.59
CA VAL A 107 -4.26 -11.39 3.82
C VAL A 107 -4.35 -9.92 4.17
N SER A 108 -3.23 -9.33 4.62
CA SER A 108 -3.16 -7.93 5.03
C SER A 108 -1.89 -7.28 4.54
N THR A 109 -1.97 -5.97 4.32
CA THR A 109 -0.81 -5.12 4.02
C THR A 109 -0.31 -4.38 5.26
N GLU A 110 -1.00 -4.54 6.39
CA GLU A 110 -0.77 -3.81 7.62
C GLU A 110 -0.71 -4.74 8.84
N ARG A 111 -0.02 -4.31 9.89
CA ARG A 111 0.35 -5.15 11.06
C ARG A 111 -0.65 -5.17 12.21
N THR A 112 -1.64 -4.27 12.24
CA THR A 112 -2.65 -4.18 13.32
C THR A 112 -3.50 -5.46 13.39
N CYS A 113 -3.74 -6.12 12.26
CA CYS A 113 -4.41 -7.41 12.21
C CYS A 113 -3.78 -8.48 13.12
N LEU A 114 -2.47 -8.40 13.39
CA LEU A 114 -1.76 -9.35 14.27
C LEU A 114 -2.21 -9.25 15.74
N MET A 115 -2.87 -8.16 16.15
CA MET A 115 -3.51 -8.09 17.47
C MET A 115 -4.58 -9.19 17.65
N LEU A 116 -5.26 -9.58 16.57
CA LEU A 116 -6.21 -10.70 16.60
C LEU A 116 -5.50 -12.00 16.92
N LYS A 117 -4.39 -12.27 16.22
CA LYS A 117 -3.58 -13.48 16.43
C LYS A 117 -3.08 -13.58 17.87
N ARG A 118 -2.58 -12.48 18.44
CA ARG A 118 -2.11 -12.43 19.84
C ARG A 118 -3.24 -12.58 20.85
N GLY A 119 -4.46 -12.12 20.53
CA GLY A 119 -5.64 -12.26 21.38
C GLY A 119 -6.26 -13.66 21.34
N TRP A 120 -6.06 -14.42 20.26
CA TRP A 120 -6.55 -15.78 20.11
C TRP A 120 -5.61 -16.77 20.82
N ARG A 121 -5.87 -16.98 22.12
CA ARG A 121 -5.01 -17.76 23.03
C ARG A 121 -4.89 -19.25 22.72
N SER A 122 -5.87 -19.87 22.06
CA SER A 122 -5.88 -21.30 21.69
C SER A 122 -6.96 -21.60 20.66
N GLY A 123 -6.83 -22.72 19.93
CA GLY A 123 -7.78 -23.21 18.92
C GLY A 123 -7.41 -22.87 17.48
N ILE A 124 -8.23 -23.32 16.52
CA ILE A 124 -8.02 -23.05 15.09
C ILE A 124 -7.99 -21.54 14.86
N CYS A 125 -6.94 -21.08 14.17
CA CYS A 125 -6.70 -19.70 13.79
C CYS A 125 -6.40 -19.63 12.28
N PRO A 126 -6.82 -18.58 11.58
CA PRO A 126 -6.46 -18.38 10.19
C PRO A 126 -4.95 -18.19 10.04
N VAL A 127 -4.44 -18.56 8.87
CA VAL A 127 -3.10 -18.17 8.42
C VAL A 127 -3.07 -16.66 8.19
N PHE A 128 -2.08 -15.95 8.72
CA PHE A 128 -1.87 -14.53 8.44
C PHE A 128 -0.82 -14.37 7.34
N ALA A 129 -1.25 -13.84 6.19
CA ALA A 129 -0.39 -13.54 5.05
C ALA A 129 -0.13 -12.03 4.94
N TYR A 130 1.13 -11.66 4.70
CA TYR A 130 1.57 -10.28 4.59
C TYR A 130 1.96 -9.92 3.16
N ILE A 131 1.45 -8.80 2.65
CA ILE A 131 1.89 -8.18 1.40
C ILE A 131 2.47 -6.78 1.70
N PRO A 132 3.76 -6.52 1.45
CA PRO A 132 4.36 -5.22 1.72
C PRO A 132 3.82 -4.08 0.84
N HIS A 133 3.88 -2.86 1.37
CA HIS A 133 3.53 -1.63 0.63
C HIS A 133 4.58 -1.17 -0.39
N GLY A 134 5.75 -1.78 -0.48
CA GLY A 134 6.86 -1.26 -1.28
C GLY A 134 7.75 -2.34 -1.85
N SER A 135 8.55 -1.95 -2.83
CA SER A 135 9.57 -2.76 -3.53
C SER A 135 10.90 -2.89 -2.76
N GLY A 136 11.01 -2.37 -1.53
CA GLY A 136 12.20 -2.51 -0.69
C GLY A 136 13.35 -1.53 -1.00
N ASP A 137 13.04 -0.38 -1.62
CA ASP A 137 14.07 0.57 -2.09
C ASP A 137 14.60 1.51 -1.01
N ARG A 138 13.94 1.57 0.14
CA ARG A 138 14.47 2.21 1.34
C ARG A 138 14.84 1.17 2.37
N ASN A 139 15.93 1.42 3.08
CA ASN A 139 16.28 0.70 4.31
C ASN A 139 15.35 1.14 5.45
N VAL A 140 14.03 0.97 5.27
CA VAL A 140 13.04 1.26 6.31
C VAL A 140 13.21 0.19 7.36
N ALA A 141 13.47 0.61 8.60
CA ALA A 141 13.52 -0.29 9.75
C ALA A 141 12.27 -1.19 9.75
N MET A 142 12.47 -2.48 9.57
CA MET A 142 11.39 -3.46 9.57
C MET A 142 10.87 -3.62 10.99
N HIS A 143 9.56 -3.49 11.17
CA HIS A 143 8.98 -3.55 12.51
C HIS A 143 9.00 -5.00 13.04
N PRO A 144 9.55 -5.29 14.23
CA PRO A 144 9.70 -6.67 14.75
C PRO A 144 8.40 -7.48 14.80
N ALA A 145 7.26 -6.82 15.03
CA ALA A 145 5.93 -7.43 14.98
C ALA A 145 5.62 -8.22 13.70
N LEU A 146 6.28 -7.91 12.56
CA LEU A 146 6.05 -8.63 11.31
C LEU A 146 6.36 -10.13 11.45
N LYS A 147 7.22 -10.54 12.39
CA LYS A 147 7.54 -11.96 12.65
C LYS A 147 6.34 -12.85 12.96
N ASP A 148 5.23 -12.26 13.40
CA ASP A 148 4.02 -12.99 13.77
C ASP A 148 3.19 -13.38 12.52
N PHE A 149 3.54 -12.92 11.32
CA PHE A 149 2.94 -13.41 10.07
C PHE A 149 3.41 -14.84 9.76
N ASP A 150 2.52 -15.62 9.14
CA ASP A 150 2.77 -17.01 8.77
C ASP A 150 3.32 -17.14 7.35
N LEU A 151 2.95 -16.21 6.47
CA LEU A 151 3.31 -16.19 5.06
C LEU A 151 3.64 -14.77 4.60
N PHE A 152 4.73 -14.63 3.86
CA PHE A 152 5.18 -13.37 3.27
C PHE A 152 5.10 -13.45 1.76
N LEU A 153 4.31 -12.58 1.16
CA LEU A 153 4.13 -12.48 -0.28
C LEU A 153 4.93 -11.27 -0.78
N LEU A 154 6.15 -11.51 -1.28
CA LEU A 154 7.19 -10.50 -1.49
C LEU A 154 7.45 -10.23 -2.97
N SER A 155 7.95 -9.04 -3.29
CA SER A 155 8.11 -8.60 -4.68
C SER A 155 9.29 -9.21 -5.43
N GLY A 156 10.31 -9.69 -4.74
CA GLY A 156 11.51 -10.25 -5.35
C GLY A 156 12.57 -10.67 -4.34
N GLN A 157 13.64 -11.30 -4.84
CA GLN A 157 14.70 -11.89 -4.01
C GLN A 157 15.35 -10.86 -3.07
N LYS A 158 15.60 -9.63 -3.55
CA LYS A 158 16.11 -8.52 -2.73
C LYS A 158 15.33 -8.33 -1.43
N VAL A 159 13.99 -8.38 -1.48
CA VAL A 159 13.14 -8.18 -0.30
C VAL A 159 13.15 -9.41 0.61
N VAL A 160 13.28 -10.63 0.04
CA VAL A 160 13.49 -11.86 0.80
C VAL A 160 14.78 -11.77 1.60
N ASP A 161 15.89 -11.41 0.95
CA ASP A 161 17.21 -11.32 1.59
C ASP A 161 17.21 -10.26 2.71
N GLN A 162 16.58 -9.10 2.47
CA GLN A 162 16.44 -8.04 3.46
C GLN A 162 15.64 -8.49 4.70
N ILE A 163 14.49 -9.15 4.50
CA ILE A 163 13.61 -9.52 5.63
C ILE A 163 14.16 -10.71 6.43
N VAL A 164 14.83 -11.64 5.75
CA VAL A 164 15.52 -12.77 6.39
C VAL A 164 16.78 -12.29 7.11
N GLY A 165 17.60 -11.44 6.46
CA GLY A 165 18.79 -10.85 7.06
C GLY A 165 18.48 -9.97 8.28
N ALA A 166 17.30 -9.35 8.31
CA ALA A 166 16.80 -8.61 9.48
C ALA A 166 16.24 -9.50 10.61
N GLY A 167 16.25 -10.83 10.46
CA GLY A 167 15.73 -11.77 11.45
C GLY A 167 14.22 -11.71 11.66
N ILE A 168 13.46 -11.15 10.71
CA ILE A 168 12.01 -11.01 10.82
C ILE A 168 11.30 -12.33 10.50
N THR A 169 11.80 -13.06 9.51
CA THR A 169 11.22 -14.34 9.08
C THR A 169 12.31 -15.24 8.47
N VAL A 170 11.92 -16.45 8.09
CA VAL A 170 12.77 -17.43 7.39
C VAL A 170 12.30 -17.60 5.94
N ALA A 171 13.21 -18.00 5.05
CA ALA A 171 12.95 -18.07 3.61
C ALA A 171 11.78 -19.00 3.25
N GLU A 172 11.55 -20.05 4.03
CA GLU A 172 10.47 -21.03 3.84
C GLU A 172 9.07 -20.41 3.97
N LYS A 173 8.97 -19.30 4.73
CA LYS A 173 7.74 -18.52 4.89
C LYS A 173 7.57 -17.47 3.79
N CYS A 174 8.52 -17.31 2.87
CA CYS A 174 8.48 -16.31 1.82
C CYS A 174 8.05 -16.92 0.48
N ARG A 175 7.22 -16.19 -0.28
CA ARG A 175 6.88 -16.48 -1.67
C ARG A 175 7.08 -15.23 -2.49
N ILE A 176 7.86 -15.35 -3.57
CA ILE A 176 8.05 -14.26 -4.52
C ILE A 176 6.84 -14.24 -5.45
N ILE A 177 6.12 -13.12 -5.47
CA ILE A 177 4.90 -12.92 -6.25
C ILE A 177 4.99 -11.77 -7.28
N GLY A 178 6.17 -11.12 -7.39
CA GLY A 178 6.31 -9.89 -8.17
C GLY A 178 5.68 -8.69 -7.47
N TYR A 179 5.67 -7.52 -8.11
CA TYR A 179 5.12 -6.29 -7.52
C TYR A 179 3.62 -6.17 -7.80
N PRO A 180 2.71 -6.29 -6.79
CA PRO A 180 1.27 -6.38 -7.04
C PRO A 180 0.66 -5.14 -7.70
N LYS A 181 1.32 -3.98 -7.60
CA LYS A 181 0.86 -2.77 -8.30
C LYS A 181 0.90 -2.89 -9.82
N PHE A 182 1.66 -3.85 -10.37
CA PHE A 182 1.64 -4.08 -11.82
C PHE A 182 0.40 -4.85 -12.26
N ASP A 183 -0.30 -5.54 -11.35
CA ASP A 183 -1.53 -6.26 -11.71
C ASP A 183 -2.61 -5.30 -12.21
N ILE A 184 -2.69 -4.10 -11.63
CA ILE A 184 -3.67 -3.07 -12.03
C ILE A 184 -3.34 -2.36 -13.35
N LEU A 185 -2.15 -2.62 -13.92
CA LEU A 185 -1.73 -2.08 -15.20
C LEU A 185 -2.05 -3.02 -16.37
N ARG A 186 -2.38 -4.30 -16.09
CA ARG A 186 -2.67 -5.29 -17.13
C ARG A 186 -3.92 -4.91 -17.91
N GLY A 187 -3.83 -4.93 -19.24
CA GLY A 187 -4.93 -4.60 -20.14
C GLY A 187 -5.29 -3.11 -20.19
N ARG A 188 -4.51 -2.24 -19.54
CA ARG A 188 -4.74 -0.80 -19.50
C ARG A 188 -3.95 -0.12 -20.61
N SER A 189 -4.61 0.66 -21.45
CA SER A 189 -3.92 1.50 -22.44
C SER A 189 -3.10 2.58 -21.73
N PRO A 190 -1.87 2.87 -22.19
CA PRO A 190 -1.09 3.99 -21.67
C PRO A 190 -1.89 5.29 -21.73
N GLU A 191 -1.83 6.08 -20.66
CA GLU A 191 -2.46 7.40 -20.63
C GLU A 191 -1.69 8.35 -21.56
N LYS A 192 -2.41 9.08 -22.44
CA LYS A 192 -1.82 10.13 -23.28
C LYS A 192 -1.93 11.46 -22.52
N TYR A 193 -0.80 11.94 -22.01
CA TYR A 193 -0.73 13.20 -21.23
C TYR A 193 -0.52 14.45 -22.08
N PHE A 194 -0.05 14.28 -23.32
CA PHE A 194 0.27 15.39 -24.24
C PHE A 194 -0.50 15.22 -25.55
N SER A 195 -0.88 16.33 -26.18
CA SER A 195 -1.63 16.32 -27.45
C SER A 195 -0.73 16.15 -28.69
N ASN A 196 0.59 16.18 -28.52
CA ASN A 196 1.61 15.98 -29.56
C ASN A 196 2.26 14.60 -29.43
N ASP A 197 3.24 14.33 -30.30
CA ASP A 197 4.01 13.08 -30.32
C ASP A 197 5.50 13.30 -29.96
N ASN A 198 5.80 14.38 -29.24
CA ASN A 198 7.15 14.70 -28.79
C ASN A 198 7.65 13.68 -27.75
N PRO A 199 8.96 13.38 -27.69
CA PRO A 199 9.52 12.49 -26.67
C PRO A 199 9.17 12.96 -25.26
N VAL A 200 8.74 12.02 -24.41
CA VAL A 200 8.28 12.30 -23.04
C VAL A 200 9.34 11.87 -22.02
N PHE A 201 9.73 12.80 -21.15
CA PHE A 201 10.62 12.57 -20.03
C PHE A 201 9.86 12.62 -18.71
N LEU A 202 10.23 11.76 -17.75
CA LEU A 202 9.69 11.76 -16.40
C LEU A 202 10.74 12.24 -15.41
N PHE A 203 10.44 13.32 -14.70
CA PHE A 203 11.23 13.78 -13.56
C PHE A 203 10.44 13.64 -12.26
N ASN A 204 10.82 12.66 -11.44
CA ASN A 204 10.17 12.31 -10.17
C ASN A 204 11.15 12.52 -9.00
N PRO A 205 11.49 13.78 -8.64
CA PRO A 205 12.47 14.02 -7.60
C PRO A 205 12.00 13.57 -6.22
N HIS A 206 12.95 13.07 -5.45
CA HIS A 206 12.77 12.68 -4.07
C HIS A 206 12.91 13.89 -3.13
N PHE A 207 12.28 13.87 -1.95
CA PHE A 207 12.31 14.99 -0.98
C PHE A 207 13.54 15.02 -0.06
N ASP A 208 14.40 14.01 -0.16
CA ASP A 208 15.61 13.91 0.66
C ASP A 208 16.78 14.51 -0.14
N PRO A 209 17.45 15.56 0.36
CA PRO A 209 18.55 16.21 -0.34
C PRO A 209 19.72 15.30 -0.68
N HIS A 210 19.93 14.23 0.09
CA HIS A 210 21.00 13.27 -0.16
C HIS A 210 20.64 12.22 -1.21
N MET A 211 19.35 12.10 -1.56
CA MET A 211 18.83 11.12 -2.52
C MET A 211 18.13 11.77 -3.72
N SER A 212 18.36 13.07 -3.95
CA SER A 212 17.63 13.82 -4.97
C SER A 212 18.52 14.80 -5.71
N SER A 213 18.42 14.80 -7.05
CA SER A 213 19.06 15.81 -7.90
C SER A 213 18.35 17.17 -7.82
N TRP A 214 17.12 17.22 -7.27
CA TRP A 214 16.32 18.44 -7.21
C TRP A 214 17.05 19.65 -6.62
N TYR A 215 17.74 19.44 -5.49
CA TYR A 215 18.37 20.54 -4.75
C TYR A 215 19.63 21.10 -5.41
N LYS A 216 20.15 20.43 -6.45
CA LYS A 216 21.33 20.87 -7.20
C LYS A 216 20.97 21.34 -8.61
N GLU A 217 20.08 20.62 -9.28
CA GLU A 217 19.83 20.75 -10.72
C GLU A 217 18.33 20.89 -11.04
N GLY A 218 17.44 20.81 -10.04
CA GLY A 218 16.00 20.74 -10.26
C GLY A 218 15.43 21.90 -11.07
N GLU A 219 15.77 23.14 -10.71
CA GLU A 219 15.33 24.34 -11.42
C GLU A 219 15.89 24.40 -12.84
N ALA A 220 17.19 24.13 -13.01
CA ALA A 220 17.83 24.10 -14.32
C ALA A 220 17.23 23.03 -15.24
N ILE A 221 16.83 21.87 -14.71
CA ILE A 221 16.10 20.84 -15.47
C ILE A 221 14.76 21.40 -15.94
N LEU A 222 13.98 22.04 -15.06
CA LEU A 222 12.69 22.62 -15.45
C LEU A 222 12.84 23.72 -16.51
N GLU A 223 13.83 24.60 -16.33
CA GLU A 223 14.17 25.67 -17.28
C GLU A 223 14.59 25.12 -18.64
N TYR A 224 15.40 24.05 -18.67
CA TYR A 224 15.78 23.38 -19.90
C TYR A 224 14.54 22.95 -20.69
N PHE A 225 13.61 22.21 -20.07
CA PHE A 225 12.41 21.76 -20.76
C PHE A 225 11.45 22.89 -21.11
N TYR A 226 11.48 24.02 -20.39
CA TYR A 226 10.71 25.22 -20.75
C TYR A 226 11.20 25.83 -22.07
N HIS A 227 12.50 25.82 -22.33
CA HIS A 227 13.11 26.37 -23.54
C HIS A 227 13.19 25.39 -24.73
N HIS A 228 12.87 24.11 -24.53
CA HIS A 228 12.94 23.06 -25.55
C HIS A 228 11.55 22.43 -25.79
N PRO A 229 10.64 23.12 -26.50
CA PRO A 229 9.26 22.66 -26.72
C PRO A 229 9.15 21.41 -27.59
N GLU A 230 10.24 20.97 -28.23
CA GLU A 230 10.35 19.70 -28.92
C GLU A 230 10.31 18.47 -27.99
N TYR A 231 10.39 18.68 -26.67
CA TYR A 231 10.26 17.65 -25.65
C TYR A 231 9.07 17.89 -24.73
N ASN A 232 8.54 16.81 -24.17
CA ASN A 232 7.53 16.86 -23.12
C ASN A 232 8.15 16.46 -21.77
N LEU A 233 7.82 17.18 -20.70
CA LEU A 233 8.23 16.83 -19.34
C LEU A 233 7.02 16.53 -18.45
N ILE A 234 7.01 15.36 -17.83
CA ILE A 234 6.16 15.05 -16.68
C ILE A 234 6.98 15.31 -15.42
N PHE A 235 6.68 16.42 -14.75
CA PHE A 235 7.23 16.72 -13.43
C PHE A 235 6.30 16.18 -12.34
N ALA A 236 6.75 15.16 -11.62
CA ALA A 236 5.96 14.45 -10.62
C ALA A 236 6.72 14.40 -9.28
N PRO A 237 6.95 15.50 -8.57
CA PRO A 237 7.71 15.49 -7.32
C PRO A 237 7.00 14.70 -6.23
N HIS A 238 7.78 14.09 -5.32
CA HIS A 238 7.20 13.55 -4.10
C HIS A 238 6.47 14.66 -3.32
N VAL A 239 5.25 14.41 -2.83
CA VAL A 239 4.41 15.45 -2.18
C VAL A 239 5.13 16.21 -1.07
N MET A 240 6.00 15.52 -0.32
CA MET A 240 6.80 16.12 0.77
C MET A 240 7.88 17.10 0.31
N LEU A 241 8.22 17.17 -0.99
CA LEU A 241 9.27 18.04 -1.50
C LEU A 241 9.02 19.51 -1.13
N PHE A 242 7.76 19.94 -1.20
CA PHE A 242 7.36 21.32 -0.90
C PHE A 242 6.72 21.51 0.49
N TYR A 243 6.48 20.43 1.23
CA TYR A 243 5.87 20.50 2.57
C TYR A 243 6.89 20.75 3.70
N LYS A 244 8.20 20.72 3.42
CA LYS A 244 9.25 21.01 4.40
C LYS A 244 10.10 22.21 3.98
N ASN A 245 9.69 23.41 4.39
CA ASN A 245 10.55 24.61 4.36
C ASN A 245 11.63 24.62 5.47
N CYS A 246 11.71 23.57 6.29
CA CYS A 246 12.75 23.43 7.31
C CYS A 246 13.52 22.13 7.10
N ILE A 247 14.46 22.16 6.15
CA ILE A 247 15.66 21.34 6.24
C ILE A 247 16.74 22.32 6.67
N PHE A 248 17.17 22.24 7.93
CA PHE A 248 18.41 22.86 8.37
C PHE A 248 19.54 22.25 7.53
N LEU A 249 19.97 22.98 6.51
CA LEU A 249 21.29 22.80 5.92
C LEU A 249 22.27 23.45 6.89
N PRO A 250 23.19 22.71 7.53
CA PRO A 250 24.38 23.36 8.06
C PRO A 250 25.19 23.83 6.85
N ASN A 251 25.21 25.15 6.66
CA ASN A 251 26.02 25.90 5.70
C ASN A 251 25.65 25.78 4.20
N ILE A 252 24.68 26.57 3.77
CA ILE A 252 24.86 27.42 2.59
C ILE A 252 24.45 28.84 2.99
N LYS A 253 25.44 29.62 3.45
CA LYS A 253 25.30 31.08 3.60
C LYS A 253 25.25 31.70 2.20
N SER A 254 24.18 32.44 1.96
CA SER A 254 24.09 33.70 1.20
C SER A 254 25.00 33.92 -0.02
N GLN A 255 24.37 34.09 -1.18
CA GLN A 255 24.59 35.08 -2.26
C GLN A 255 23.66 34.63 -3.41
N ASN A 256 22.75 35.40 -4.01
CA ASN A 256 22.57 36.83 -4.11
C ASN A 256 21.07 37.16 -4.23
N SER A 257 20.71 38.27 -3.61
CA SER A 257 19.59 39.12 -3.96
C SER A 257 19.89 39.92 -5.24
N ALA A 258 19.02 39.81 -6.25
CA ALA A 258 18.72 40.83 -7.27
C ALA A 258 17.42 40.37 -7.96
N GLN A 259 16.26 41.04 -7.77
CA GLN A 259 15.68 42.01 -8.72
C GLN A 259 15.76 41.44 -10.16
N ILE A 260 14.67 41.03 -10.83
CA ILE A 260 13.33 41.62 -11.03
C ILE A 260 12.29 40.50 -11.19
#